data_AF-A0AAE9FA48-F1
#
_entry.id   AF-A0AAE9FA48-F1
#
_cell.length_a   1.000
_cell.length_b   1.000
_cell.length_c   1.000
_cell.angle_alpha   90.00
_cell.angle_beta   90.00
_cell.angle_gamma   90.00
#
_symmetry.space_group_name_H-M   'P 1'
#
loop_
_entity.id
_entity.type
_entity.pdbx_description
1 polymer ?
#
loop_
_entity_poly.entity_id
_entity_poly.type
_entity_poly.pdbx_seq_one_letter_code
_entity_poly.pdbx_strand_id
1 'polypeptide(L)'
;MAKREIKSESIDFFENNNSDEFFEDVERKPRGSDSKNEKVLEEFEALSCKICWKKMPKNLLKLIMSEEDKTVLSEVFKSGESLETRASYVCVSHIKKIISDNDIKVKITKTPLGHLMRSFIERNTYLIRNRTSKRKICKVCHMSEDFSKLYQISSKGIRIVLMIGCILRGTHSIDQAKSYIANKEGATCYSHRKKTIDIIFEHLGIQSVLEFSKCSTHAMGGLMDIAKNFDSNFTVGQFSHAFKLLYMRKPKVLSSL
;
A
#
# COMPACT_ATOMS: atom_id res chain seq x y z
N MET A 1 9.44 -1.39 -55.57
CA MET A 1 10.55 -0.98 -54.67
C MET A 1 10.02 -0.80 -53.26
N ALA A 2 10.73 -1.44 -52.31
CA ALA A 2 10.69 -1.32 -50.85
C ALA A 2 9.40 -1.65 -50.07
N LYS A 3 9.24 -2.95 -49.76
CA LYS A 3 8.65 -3.42 -48.50
C LYS A 3 9.61 -3.07 -47.34
N ARG A 4 9.09 -2.61 -46.20
CA ARG A 4 9.82 -2.64 -44.91
C ARG A 4 9.08 -3.56 -43.96
N GLU A 5 9.70 -4.70 -43.69
CA GLU A 5 9.34 -5.64 -42.64
C GLU A 5 9.83 -5.09 -41.30
N ILE A 6 8.95 -5.03 -40.30
CA ILE A 6 9.33 -4.83 -38.89
C ILE A 6 9.10 -6.15 -38.19
N LYS A 7 10.22 -6.79 -37.82
CA LYS A 7 10.32 -7.98 -37.00
C LYS A 7 10.02 -7.57 -35.55
N SER A 8 8.93 -8.06 -34.97
CA SER A 8 8.68 -7.94 -33.52
C SER A 8 8.84 -9.31 -32.89
N GLU A 9 9.86 -9.43 -32.03
CA GLU A 9 10.11 -10.60 -31.20
C GLU A 9 8.98 -10.81 -30.18
N SER A 10 8.56 -12.07 -30.05
CA SER A 10 7.61 -12.58 -29.08
C SER A 10 8.23 -12.62 -27.68
N ILE A 11 7.53 -12.07 -26.68
CA ILE A 11 7.81 -12.33 -25.27
C ILE A 11 6.59 -13.05 -24.71
N ASP A 12 6.67 -14.38 -24.66
CA ASP A 12 5.86 -15.24 -23.80
C ASP A 12 6.27 -15.02 -22.35
N PHE A 13 5.35 -14.69 -21.44
CA PHE A 13 5.46 -15.06 -20.02
C PHE A 13 4.06 -15.10 -19.34
N PHE A 14 3.54 -16.32 -19.24
CA PHE A 14 2.66 -16.92 -18.23
C PHE A 14 1.39 -16.20 -17.74
N GLU A 15 0.26 -16.71 -18.22
CA GLU A 15 -0.99 -16.83 -17.47
C GLU A 15 -0.77 -17.62 -16.17
N ASN A 16 -1.30 -17.10 -15.05
CA ASN A 16 -1.54 -17.93 -13.88
C ASN A 16 -3.03 -17.86 -13.55
N ASN A 17 -3.77 -18.78 -14.18
CA ASN A 17 -5.07 -19.24 -13.69
C ASN A 17 -4.79 -20.13 -12.48
N ASN A 18 -5.21 -19.72 -11.29
CA ASN A 18 -5.47 -20.69 -10.23
C ASN A 18 -6.93 -20.58 -9.83
N SER A 19 -7.58 -21.71 -10.07
CA SER A 19 -8.97 -22.08 -9.94
C SER A 19 -9.45 -22.14 -8.49
N ASP A 20 -10.75 -21.92 -8.35
CA ASP A 20 -11.58 -22.39 -7.26
C ASP A 20 -11.32 -23.87 -6.94
N GLU A 21 -11.20 -24.18 -5.65
CA GLU A 21 -11.65 -25.47 -5.15
C GLU A 21 -12.37 -25.25 -3.81
N PHE A 22 -13.64 -25.63 -3.83
CA PHE A 22 -14.55 -25.76 -2.69
C PHE A 22 -13.99 -26.71 -1.63
N PHE A 23 -14.30 -26.45 -0.36
CA PHE A 23 -14.54 -27.53 0.58
C PHE A 23 -15.81 -27.24 1.38
N GLU A 24 -16.78 -28.15 1.19
CA GLU A 24 -17.99 -28.30 1.99
C GLU A 24 -17.66 -28.71 3.44
N ASP A 25 -18.60 -28.37 4.31
CA ASP A 25 -18.68 -28.78 5.71
C ASP A 25 -18.51 -30.30 5.88
N VAL A 26 -17.52 -30.69 6.69
CA VAL A 26 -17.51 -31.99 7.38
C VAL A 26 -17.16 -31.75 8.84
N GLU A 27 -18.16 -31.85 9.72
CA GLU A 27 -17.95 -32.04 11.15
C GLU A 27 -17.17 -33.35 11.39
N ARG A 28 -16.05 -33.27 12.11
CA ARG A 28 -15.49 -34.41 12.86
C ARG A 28 -15.08 -33.97 14.27
N LYS A 29 -15.74 -34.57 15.26
CA LYS A 29 -15.48 -34.47 16.71
C LYS A 29 -14.05 -34.88 17.10
N PRO A 30 -13.56 -34.48 18.30
CA PRO A 30 -12.14 -34.49 18.63
C PRO A 30 -11.66 -35.90 19.01
N ARG A 31 -10.51 -36.30 18.46
CA ARG A 31 -9.68 -37.37 19.02
C ARG A 31 -8.32 -36.81 19.32
N GLY A 32 -7.99 -36.79 20.62
CA GLY A 32 -6.65 -36.49 21.10
C GLY A 32 -5.66 -37.52 20.55
N SER A 33 -4.54 -37.01 20.06
CA SER A 33 -3.30 -37.76 20.00
C SER A 33 -2.18 -36.77 20.26
N ASP A 34 -1.53 -36.95 21.39
CA ASP A 34 -0.30 -36.26 21.77
C ASP A 34 0.74 -36.39 20.65
N SER A 35 1.09 -35.28 20.03
CA SER A 35 2.35 -35.17 19.31
C SER A 35 2.98 -33.83 19.66
N LYS A 36 4.03 -33.93 20.47
CA LYS A 36 5.05 -32.91 20.67
C LYS A 36 5.61 -32.53 19.30
N ASN A 37 5.03 -31.51 18.69
CA ASN A 37 5.66 -30.77 17.63
C ASN A 37 5.78 -29.34 18.12
N GLU A 38 6.81 -29.18 18.95
CA GLU A 38 7.57 -27.97 19.20
C GLU A 38 7.92 -27.34 17.84
N LYS A 39 6.97 -26.61 17.25
CA LYS A 39 7.25 -25.66 16.19
C LYS A 39 7.93 -24.48 16.87
N VAL A 40 9.25 -24.64 17.00
CA VAL A 40 10.26 -23.60 17.01
C VAL A 40 9.75 -22.45 16.13
N LEU A 41 9.18 -21.43 16.77
CA LEU A 41 9.23 -20.09 16.25
C LEU A 41 10.73 -19.83 16.09
N GLU A 42 11.21 -19.78 14.85
CA GLU A 42 12.54 -19.25 14.56
C GLU A 42 12.70 -17.99 15.40
N GLU A 43 13.57 -18.06 16.41
CA GLU A 43 14.04 -16.90 17.12
C GLU A 43 14.65 -16.01 16.05
N PHE A 44 13.89 -15.02 15.58
CA PHE A 44 14.46 -13.86 14.92
C PHE A 44 15.51 -13.35 15.89
N GLU A 45 16.80 -13.62 15.64
CA GLU A 45 17.91 -13.23 16.50
C GLU A 45 17.72 -11.75 16.85
N ALA A 46 17.25 -11.51 18.07
CA ALA A 46 16.82 -10.19 18.49
C ALA A 46 18.08 -9.38 18.77
N LEU A 47 18.55 -8.69 17.72
CA LEU A 47 19.72 -7.84 17.79
C LEU A 47 19.44 -6.64 18.72
N SER A 48 20.47 -6.20 19.45
CA SER A 48 20.37 -5.07 20.37
C SER A 48 20.97 -3.80 19.77
N CYS A 49 20.33 -2.66 20.03
CA CYS A 49 20.92 -1.36 19.73
C CYS A 49 22.06 -1.08 20.70
N LYS A 50 23.24 -0.70 20.19
CA LYS A 50 24.42 -0.37 21.03
C LYS A 50 24.30 0.91 21.86
N ILE A 51 23.31 1.75 21.59
CA ILE A 51 23.11 3.02 22.31
C ILE A 51 22.10 2.85 23.46
N CYS A 52 20.95 2.21 23.22
CA CYS A 52 19.92 2.02 24.25
C CYS A 52 19.76 0.58 24.75
N TRP A 53 20.56 -0.35 24.24
CA TRP A 53 20.57 -1.77 24.61
C TRP A 53 19.27 -2.54 24.39
N LYS A 54 18.25 -1.90 23.83
CA LYS A 54 16.96 -2.52 23.51
C LYS A 54 17.12 -3.55 22.40
N LYS A 55 16.62 -4.76 22.66
CA LYS A 55 16.42 -5.80 21.63
C LYS A 55 15.27 -5.40 20.73
N MET A 56 15.44 -5.55 19.42
CA MET A 56 14.38 -5.25 18.46
C MET A 56 14.56 -6.01 17.14
N PRO A 57 13.48 -6.16 16.35
CA PRO A 57 13.58 -6.77 15.03
C PRO A 57 14.59 -6.07 14.13
N LYS A 58 15.27 -6.83 13.26
CA LYS A 58 16.35 -6.36 12.38
C LYS A 58 15.94 -5.18 11.49
N ASN A 59 14.67 -5.08 11.10
CA ASN A 59 14.15 -3.98 10.27
C ASN A 59 14.09 -2.61 11.00
N LEU A 60 14.26 -2.59 12.33
CA LEU A 60 14.33 -1.36 13.14
C LEU A 60 15.78 -0.96 13.49
N LEU A 61 16.76 -1.75 13.07
CA LEU A 61 18.18 -1.51 13.30
C LEU A 61 18.88 -1.17 11.99
N LYS A 62 19.93 -0.35 12.11
CA LYS A 62 20.90 -0.09 11.05
C LYS A 62 22.26 -0.58 11.51
N LEU A 63 22.91 -1.34 10.63
CA LEU A 63 24.31 -1.71 10.79
C LEU A 63 25.20 -0.50 10.48
N ILE A 64 26.07 -0.16 11.42
CA ILE A 64 27.08 0.90 11.31
C ILE A 64 28.45 0.24 11.18
N MET A 65 29.12 0.53 10.07
CA MET A 65 30.45 -0.02 9.75
C MET A 65 31.53 1.06 9.61
N SER A 66 31.14 2.29 9.27
CA SER A 66 32.08 3.39 9.03
C SER A 66 32.55 3.98 10.37
N GLU A 67 33.86 4.13 10.55
CA GLU A 67 34.43 4.79 11.74
C GLU A 67 33.95 6.23 11.90
N GLU A 68 33.77 6.95 10.79
CA GLU A 68 33.17 8.29 10.81
C GLU A 68 31.75 8.30 11.42
N ASP A 69 30.91 7.34 11.03
CA ASP A 69 29.55 7.23 11.56
C ASP A 69 29.58 6.88 13.06
N LYS A 70 30.51 6.03 13.47
CA LYS A 70 30.73 5.69 14.88
C LYS A 70 31.17 6.90 15.69
N THR A 71 32.12 7.69 15.19
CA THR A 71 32.55 8.94 15.84
C THR A 71 31.36 9.87 16.06
N VAL A 72 30.52 10.09 15.05
CA VAL A 72 29.32 10.92 15.19
C VAL A 72 28.38 10.38 16.26
N LEU A 73 28.13 9.08 16.28
CA LEU A 73 27.24 8.45 17.26
C LEU A 73 27.79 8.55 18.70
N SER A 74 29.08 8.29 18.88
CA SER A 74 29.75 8.40 20.18
C SER A 74 29.73 9.83 20.72
N GLU A 75 30.01 10.82 19.87
CA GLU A 75 30.01 12.23 20.26
C GLU A 75 28.60 12.72 20.65
N VAL A 76 27.57 12.33 19.90
CA VAL A 76 26.20 12.79 20.17
C VAL A 76 25.61 12.13 21.42
N PHE A 77 25.83 10.83 21.61
CA PHE A 77 25.19 10.08 22.69
C PHE A 77 26.06 9.93 23.95
N LYS A 78 27.33 10.35 23.91
CA LYS A 78 28.29 10.24 25.02
C LYS A 78 28.24 8.88 25.71
N SER A 79 28.05 7.81 24.93
CA SER A 79 27.99 6.47 25.48
C SER A 79 29.38 6.09 25.98
N GLY A 80 29.51 5.79 27.28
CA GLY A 80 30.78 5.43 27.91
C GLY A 80 31.40 4.12 27.43
N GLU A 81 30.75 3.43 26.49
CA GLU A 81 31.25 2.24 25.83
C GLU A 81 31.50 2.58 24.35
N SER A 82 32.73 2.37 23.90
CA SER A 82 33.14 2.67 22.54
C SER A 82 32.44 1.74 21.54
N LEU A 83 32.11 2.27 20.36
CA LEU A 83 31.66 1.46 19.21
C LEU A 83 32.85 0.71 18.57
N GLU A 84 33.73 0.14 19.38
CA GLU A 84 34.98 -0.54 18.98
C GLU A 84 34.75 -1.84 18.20
N THR A 85 33.53 -2.42 18.24
CA THR A 85 33.23 -3.61 17.46
C THR A 85 33.23 -3.31 15.96
N ARG A 86 33.76 -4.24 15.15
CA ARG A 86 33.85 -4.14 13.67
C ARG A 86 32.49 -3.86 12.99
N ALA A 87 31.40 -4.19 13.68
CA ALA A 87 30.02 -3.94 13.29
C ALA A 87 29.22 -3.53 14.53
N SER A 88 28.44 -2.45 14.46
CA SER A 88 27.55 -2.02 15.55
C SER A 88 26.14 -1.78 15.03
N TYR A 89 25.13 -2.35 15.70
CA TYR A 89 23.73 -2.09 15.37
C TYR A 89 23.20 -0.91 16.17
N VAL A 90 22.57 0.04 15.48
CA VAL A 90 21.92 1.20 16.11
C VAL A 90 20.47 1.29 15.64
N CYS A 91 19.55 1.56 16.57
CA CYS A 91 18.15 1.67 16.21
C CYS A 91 17.89 2.93 15.37
N VAL A 92 17.00 2.79 14.40
CA VAL A 92 16.63 3.87 13.47
C VAL A 92 16.14 5.10 14.22
N SER A 93 15.51 4.96 15.40
CA SER A 93 15.06 6.07 16.23
C SER A 93 16.20 6.97 16.73
N HIS A 94 17.38 6.42 17.07
CA HIS A 94 18.52 7.26 17.47
C HIS A 94 19.10 8.03 16.29
N ILE A 95 19.19 7.39 15.13
CA ILE A 95 19.66 8.04 13.90
C ILE A 95 18.69 9.16 13.52
N LYS A 96 17.38 8.91 13.62
CA LYS A 96 16.34 9.94 13.44
C LYS A 96 16.51 11.09 14.41
N LYS A 97 16.76 10.82 15.70
CA LYS A 97 16.99 11.85 16.71
C LYS A 97 18.18 12.76 16.34
N ILE A 98 19.31 12.19 15.90
CA ILE A 98 20.45 12.99 15.42
C ILE A 98 20.02 13.92 14.29
N ILE A 99 19.30 13.41 13.30
CA ILE A 99 18.93 14.21 12.13
C ILE A 99 17.92 15.30 12.53
N SER A 100 16.91 14.99 13.36
CA SER A 100 15.91 15.97 13.80
C SER A 100 16.50 17.08 14.68
N ASP A 101 17.43 16.73 15.56
CA ASP A 101 18.05 17.70 16.48
C ASP A 101 18.99 18.66 15.74
N ASN A 102 19.49 18.27 14.55
CA ASN A 102 20.39 19.06 13.72
C ASN A 102 19.68 19.85 12.60
N ASP A 103 18.54 19.38 12.08
CA ASP A 103 17.74 20.16 11.11
C ASP A 103 17.29 21.52 11.67
N ILE A 104 17.19 21.67 13.00
CA ILE A 104 16.77 22.91 13.68
C ILE A 104 17.98 23.79 14.08
N LYS A 105 19.22 23.27 14.05
CA LYS A 105 20.38 23.90 14.73
C LYS A 105 21.64 24.10 13.89
N VAL A 106 21.60 23.88 12.59
CA VAL A 106 22.77 23.98 11.70
C VAL A 106 23.17 25.45 11.42
N LYS A 107 23.67 26.14 12.45
CA LYS A 107 24.88 26.97 12.30
C LYS A 107 26.05 25.98 12.35
N ILE A 108 26.28 25.24 11.26
CA ILE A 108 27.44 24.34 11.16
C ILE A 108 28.70 25.20 11.23
N THR A 109 29.40 25.09 12.35
CA THR A 109 30.76 25.59 12.50
C THR A 109 31.67 24.80 11.55
N LYS A 110 32.70 25.43 10.97
CA LYS A 110 33.67 24.80 10.05
C LYS A 110 34.63 23.83 10.77
N THR A 111 34.13 23.09 11.76
CA THR A 111 34.93 22.12 12.52
C THR A 111 34.93 20.76 11.81
N PRO A 112 35.98 19.94 11.99
CA PRO A 112 36.02 18.57 11.45
C PRO A 112 34.79 17.74 11.84
N LEU A 113 34.29 17.89 13.07
CA LEU A 113 33.08 17.21 13.54
C LEU A 113 31.81 17.67 12.79
N GLY A 114 31.71 18.96 12.47
CA GLY A 114 30.60 19.49 11.68
C GLY A 114 30.52 18.88 10.28
N HIS A 115 31.68 18.59 9.66
CA HIS A 115 31.74 17.89 8.38
C HIS A 115 31.26 16.43 8.51
N LEU A 116 31.75 15.70 9.53
CA LEU A 116 31.31 14.32 9.79
C LEU A 116 29.81 14.24 10.06
N MET A 117 29.27 15.16 10.86
CA MET A 117 27.83 15.23 11.12
C MET A 117 27.02 15.47 9.84
N ARG A 118 27.50 16.36 8.94
CA ARG A 118 26.84 16.58 7.65
C ARG A 118 26.84 15.31 6.80
N SER A 119 28.00 14.67 6.63
CA SER A 119 28.12 13.42 5.87
C SER A 119 27.28 12.29 6.48
N PHE A 120 27.21 12.21 7.81
CA PHE A 120 26.35 11.26 8.52
C PHE A 120 24.88 11.53 8.21
N ILE A 121 24.42 12.78 8.34
CA ILE A 121 23.04 13.17 8.04
C ILE A 121 22.73 12.86 6.58
N GLU A 122 23.55 13.29 5.63
CA GLU A 122 23.36 13.05 4.19
C GLU A 122 23.17 11.55 3.87
N ARG A 123 24.08 10.69 4.36
CA ARG A 123 23.98 9.23 4.22
C ARG A 123 22.74 8.63 4.87
N ASN A 124 22.18 9.27 5.89
CA ASN A 124 21.08 8.73 6.69
C ASN A 124 19.74 9.45 6.47
N THR A 125 19.69 10.51 5.66
CA THR A 125 18.48 11.32 5.43
C THR A 125 17.31 10.49 4.92
N TYR A 126 17.56 9.38 4.20
CA TYR A 126 16.52 8.46 3.73
C TYR A 126 15.71 7.81 4.87
N LEU A 127 16.25 7.78 6.11
CA LEU A 127 15.55 7.28 7.29
C LEU A 127 14.54 8.31 7.85
N ILE A 128 14.79 9.61 7.62
CA ILE A 128 13.90 10.73 7.97
C ILE A 128 12.97 11.10 6.83
N ARG A 129 13.30 10.73 5.60
CA ARG A 129 12.29 10.58 4.55
C ARG A 129 11.30 9.53 5.05
N ASN A 130 10.34 9.96 5.90
CA ASN A 130 8.93 9.71 5.66
C ASN A 130 8.87 9.69 4.16
N ARG A 131 8.59 8.53 3.55
CA ARG A 131 8.24 8.47 2.13
C ARG A 131 7.30 9.63 1.99
N THR A 132 7.76 10.78 1.49
CA THR A 132 6.98 12.03 1.46
C THR A 132 5.77 11.55 0.72
N SER A 133 4.65 11.47 1.44
CA SER A 133 3.48 10.68 1.04
C SER A 133 3.33 10.98 -0.43
N LYS A 134 3.63 10.01 -1.31
CA LYS A 134 3.83 10.34 -2.73
C LYS A 134 2.50 10.92 -3.16
N ARG A 135 2.39 12.26 -3.19
CA ARG A 135 1.10 12.91 -3.31
C ARG A 135 0.67 12.59 -4.71
N LYS A 136 -0.44 11.86 -4.80
CA LYS A 136 -1.00 11.47 -6.08
C LYS A 136 -2.33 12.17 -6.21
N ILE A 137 -2.71 12.38 -7.46
CA ILE A 137 -3.96 13.05 -7.81
C ILE A 137 -5.05 11.99 -7.91
N CYS A 138 -6.16 12.20 -7.19
CA CYS A 138 -7.37 11.43 -7.42
C CYS A 138 -7.86 11.72 -8.85
N LYS A 139 -7.99 10.69 -9.68
CA LYS A 139 -8.42 10.84 -11.07
C LYS A 139 -9.93 11.11 -11.25
N VAL A 140 -10.68 11.18 -10.15
CA VAL A 140 -12.13 11.50 -10.14
C VAL A 140 -12.37 12.97 -9.79
N CYS A 141 -11.77 13.49 -8.71
CA CYS A 141 -11.92 14.90 -8.33
C CYS A 141 -10.71 15.79 -8.60
N HIS A 142 -9.62 15.23 -9.13
CA HIS A 142 -8.37 15.94 -9.39
C HIS A 142 -7.69 16.56 -8.16
N MET A 143 -8.14 16.23 -6.95
CA MET A 143 -7.52 16.67 -5.70
C MET A 143 -6.23 15.88 -5.41
N SER A 144 -5.22 16.58 -4.89
CA SER A 144 -3.98 15.98 -4.41
C SER A 144 -4.19 15.34 -3.05
N GLU A 145 -3.84 14.06 -2.91
CA GLU A 145 -3.99 13.31 -1.67
C GLU A 145 -2.73 12.50 -1.35
N ASP A 146 -2.55 12.23 -0.07
CA ASP A 146 -1.53 11.29 0.38
C ASP A 146 -1.80 9.90 -0.23
N PHE A 147 -0.75 9.19 -0.67
CA PHE A 147 -0.91 7.86 -1.26
C PHE A 147 -1.68 6.88 -0.36
N SER A 148 -1.56 7.01 0.97
CA SER A 148 -2.31 6.21 1.96
C SER A 148 -3.82 6.45 1.93
N LYS A 149 -4.26 7.62 1.44
CA LYS A 149 -5.67 8.02 1.30
C LYS A 149 -6.24 7.70 -0.09
N LEU A 150 -5.44 7.11 -0.97
CA LEU A 150 -5.83 6.73 -2.31
C LEU A 150 -6.03 5.22 -2.43
N TYR A 151 -7.08 4.88 -3.15
CA TYR A 151 -7.46 3.57 -3.60
C TYR A 151 -6.95 3.35 -5.02
N GLN A 152 -5.97 2.44 -5.19
CA GLN A 152 -5.40 2.12 -6.49
C GLN A 152 -6.24 1.06 -7.21
N ILE A 153 -6.63 1.35 -8.44
CA ILE A 153 -7.52 0.52 -9.27
C ILE A 153 -6.82 0.17 -10.57
N SER A 154 -6.60 -1.13 -10.80
CA SER A 154 -6.17 -1.67 -12.11
C SER A 154 -7.34 -2.26 -12.90
N SER A 155 -8.23 -2.99 -12.20
CA SER A 155 -9.38 -3.68 -12.83
C SER A 155 -10.32 -2.72 -13.57
N LYS A 156 -10.60 -3.04 -14.85
CA LYS A 156 -11.60 -2.33 -15.66
C LYS A 156 -12.98 -2.37 -15.02
N GLY A 157 -13.39 -3.55 -14.51
CA GLY A 157 -14.70 -3.71 -13.85
C GLY A 157 -14.86 -2.80 -12.63
N ILE A 158 -13.83 -2.69 -11.78
CA ILE A 158 -13.86 -1.78 -10.63
C ILE A 158 -13.96 -0.32 -11.08
N ARG A 159 -13.28 0.05 -12.18
CA ARG A 159 -13.38 1.41 -12.74
C ARG A 159 -14.79 1.70 -13.29
N ILE A 160 -15.43 0.73 -13.93
CA ILE A 160 -16.83 0.82 -14.38
C ILE A 160 -17.76 1.07 -13.18
N VAL A 161 -17.69 0.23 -12.13
CA VAL A 161 -18.51 0.38 -10.91
C VAL A 161 -18.29 1.75 -10.25
N LEU A 162 -17.04 2.20 -10.17
CA LEU A 162 -16.71 3.52 -9.63
C LEU A 162 -17.40 4.65 -10.41
N MET A 163 -17.35 4.58 -11.74
CA MET A 163 -17.93 5.60 -12.61
C MET A 163 -19.47 5.56 -12.61
N ILE A 164 -20.08 4.38 -12.49
CA ILE A 164 -21.54 4.26 -12.29
C ILE A 164 -21.96 5.04 -11.04
N GLY A 165 -21.25 4.88 -9.92
CA GLY A 165 -21.53 5.69 -8.72
C GLY A 165 -21.30 7.20 -8.92
N CYS A 166 -20.37 7.60 -9.79
CA CYS A 166 -20.16 9.03 -10.11
C CYS A 166 -21.26 9.61 -10.99
N ILE A 167 -21.84 8.81 -11.87
CA ILE A 167 -22.98 9.15 -12.75
C ILE A 167 -24.28 9.22 -11.95
N LEU A 168 -24.55 8.23 -11.09
CA LEU A 168 -25.73 8.24 -10.22
C LEU A 168 -25.76 9.48 -9.32
N ARG A 169 -24.60 9.98 -8.91
CA ARG A 169 -24.46 11.22 -8.13
C ARG A 169 -24.54 12.51 -8.98
N GLY A 170 -24.70 12.40 -10.30
CA GLY A 170 -24.72 13.53 -11.22
C GLY A 170 -23.39 14.29 -11.34
N THR A 171 -22.27 13.71 -10.87
CA THR A 171 -20.98 14.41 -10.88
C THR A 171 -20.17 14.20 -12.16
N HIS A 172 -20.48 13.18 -12.95
CA HIS A 172 -19.76 12.85 -14.17
C HIS A 172 -20.75 12.51 -15.28
N SER A 173 -20.44 12.91 -16.51
CA SER A 173 -21.14 12.44 -17.71
C SER A 173 -20.65 11.05 -18.16
N ILE A 174 -21.38 10.43 -19.08
CA ILE A 174 -20.98 9.17 -19.72
C ILE A 174 -19.62 9.31 -20.43
N ASP A 175 -19.35 10.44 -21.09
CA ASP A 175 -18.09 10.64 -21.81
C ASP A 175 -16.90 10.83 -20.86
N GLN A 176 -17.09 11.56 -19.77
CA GLN A 176 -16.08 11.66 -18.71
C GLN A 176 -15.76 10.29 -18.10
N ALA A 177 -16.80 9.47 -17.87
CA ALA A 177 -16.64 8.10 -17.39
C ALA A 177 -15.87 7.22 -18.38
N LYS A 178 -16.17 7.30 -19.68
CA LYS A 178 -15.43 6.57 -20.74
C LYS A 178 -13.94 6.90 -20.72
N SER A 179 -13.59 8.18 -20.63
CA SER A 179 -12.19 8.62 -20.53
C SER A 179 -11.48 8.01 -19.31
N TYR A 180 -12.16 8.00 -18.15
CA TYR A 180 -11.61 7.36 -16.95
C TYR A 180 -11.43 5.84 -17.11
N ILE A 181 -12.39 5.14 -17.71
CA ILE A 181 -12.39 3.69 -17.92
C ILE A 181 -11.37 3.25 -18.99
N ALA A 182 -10.94 4.13 -19.88
CA ALA A 182 -9.86 3.81 -20.83
C ALA A 182 -8.47 3.69 -20.16
N ASN A 183 -8.24 4.40 -19.04
CA ASN A 183 -6.93 4.46 -18.38
C ASN A 183 -6.58 3.17 -17.63
N LYS A 184 -5.53 2.45 -18.05
CA LYS A 184 -5.11 1.15 -17.45
C LYS A 184 -4.90 1.19 -15.93
N GLU A 185 -4.54 2.34 -15.39
CA GLU A 185 -4.39 2.55 -13.94
C GLU A 185 -5.16 3.79 -13.48
N GLY A 186 -5.99 3.62 -12.46
CA GLY A 186 -6.69 4.69 -11.77
C GLY A 186 -6.25 4.81 -10.32
N ALA A 187 -6.15 6.03 -9.81
CA ALA A 187 -6.09 6.29 -8.38
C ALA A 187 -7.31 7.12 -8.00
N THR A 188 -8.14 6.64 -7.07
CA THR A 188 -9.29 7.39 -6.57
C THR A 188 -9.17 7.56 -5.06
N CYS A 189 -9.69 8.63 -4.48
CA CYS A 189 -9.67 8.75 -3.03
C CYS A 189 -10.69 7.81 -2.37
N TYR A 190 -10.41 7.40 -1.13
CA TYR A 190 -11.32 6.54 -0.38
C TYR A 190 -12.70 7.17 -0.16
N SER A 191 -12.81 8.50 -0.18
CA SER A 191 -14.11 9.18 -0.11
C SER A 191 -14.96 8.96 -1.36
N HIS A 192 -14.39 8.98 -2.57
CA HIS A 192 -15.13 8.60 -3.78
C HIS A 192 -15.54 7.14 -3.75
N ARG A 193 -14.63 6.24 -3.35
CA ARG A 193 -14.97 4.82 -3.16
C ARG A 193 -16.15 4.65 -2.21
N LYS A 194 -16.13 5.32 -1.05
CA LYS A 194 -17.22 5.26 -0.07
C LYS A 194 -18.53 5.77 -0.67
N LYS A 195 -18.53 6.99 -1.24
CA LYS A 195 -19.71 7.58 -1.88
C LYS A 195 -20.29 6.70 -3.00
N THR A 196 -19.44 6.01 -3.77
CA THR A 196 -19.87 5.03 -4.78
C THR A 196 -20.59 3.84 -4.14
N ILE A 197 -20.06 3.30 -3.04
CA ILE A 197 -20.71 2.18 -2.35
C ILE A 197 -22.06 2.63 -1.80
N ASP A 198 -22.08 3.77 -1.11
CA ASP A 198 -23.27 4.33 -0.47
C ASP A 198 -24.39 4.58 -1.51
N ILE A 199 -24.07 5.21 -2.65
CA ILE A 199 -25.08 5.50 -3.69
C ILE A 199 -25.60 4.24 -4.40
N ILE A 200 -24.77 3.20 -4.54
CA ILE A 200 -25.21 1.92 -5.11
C ILE A 200 -26.16 1.21 -4.14
N PHE A 201 -25.87 1.25 -2.84
CA PHE A 201 -26.76 0.73 -1.81
C PHE A 201 -28.10 1.47 -1.80
N GLU A 202 -28.06 2.80 -1.85
CA GLU A 202 -29.26 3.64 -1.96
C GLU A 202 -30.08 3.30 -3.22
N HIS A 203 -29.44 3.22 -4.38
CA HIS A 203 -30.10 2.89 -5.65
C HIS A 203 -30.77 1.51 -5.63
N LEU A 204 -30.16 0.54 -4.94
CA LEU A 204 -30.70 -0.82 -4.81
C LEU A 204 -31.67 -0.98 -3.63
N GLY A 205 -31.84 0.04 -2.79
CA GLY A 205 -32.67 -0.03 -1.59
C GLY A 205 -32.16 -1.01 -0.53
N ILE A 206 -30.85 -1.18 -0.42
CA ILE A 206 -30.19 -2.12 0.51
C ILE A 206 -29.29 -1.39 1.50
N GLN A 207 -28.96 -2.05 2.61
CA GLN A 207 -28.10 -1.48 3.66
C GLN A 207 -26.78 -2.24 3.85
N SER A 208 -26.64 -3.42 3.27
CA SER A 208 -25.48 -4.28 3.50
C SER A 208 -25.01 -5.04 2.27
N VAL A 209 -23.73 -5.44 2.29
CA VAL A 209 -23.15 -6.30 1.24
C VAL A 209 -23.76 -7.72 1.23
N LEU A 210 -24.34 -8.15 2.36
CA LEU A 210 -25.06 -9.41 2.47
C LEU A 210 -26.38 -9.35 1.70
N GLU A 211 -27.12 -8.25 1.85
CA GLU A 211 -28.31 -7.98 1.03
C GLU A 211 -27.96 -7.82 -0.45
N PHE A 212 -26.84 -7.15 -0.77
CA PHE A 212 -26.36 -7.03 -2.15
C PHE A 212 -26.20 -8.40 -2.83
N SER A 213 -25.70 -9.39 -2.10
CA SER A 213 -25.51 -10.75 -2.65
C SER A 213 -26.82 -11.49 -2.92
N LYS A 214 -27.95 -10.99 -2.40
CA LYS A 214 -29.30 -11.52 -2.62
C LYS A 214 -30.09 -10.72 -3.66
N CYS A 215 -29.54 -9.61 -4.18
CA CYS A 215 -30.20 -8.82 -5.20
C CYS A 215 -30.42 -9.65 -6.47
N SER A 216 -31.65 -9.63 -6.99
CA SER A 216 -31.97 -10.28 -8.26
C SER A 216 -31.33 -9.53 -9.42
N THR A 217 -31.11 -10.24 -10.53
CA THR A 217 -30.62 -9.65 -11.80
C THR A 217 -31.50 -8.48 -12.25
N HIS A 218 -32.82 -8.57 -12.02
CA HIS A 218 -33.77 -7.52 -12.36
C HIS A 218 -33.52 -6.23 -11.55
N ALA A 219 -33.26 -6.34 -10.24
CA ALA A 219 -32.96 -5.18 -9.40
C ALA A 219 -31.70 -4.42 -9.84
N MET A 220 -30.76 -5.11 -10.51
CA MET A 220 -29.55 -4.49 -11.05
C MET A 220 -29.76 -3.83 -12.42
N GLY A 221 -30.95 -3.91 -13.02
CA GLY A 221 -31.22 -3.45 -14.38
C GLY A 221 -30.74 -2.02 -14.66
N GLY A 222 -31.12 -1.06 -13.80
CA GLY A 222 -30.72 0.35 -13.96
C GLY A 222 -29.21 0.57 -13.92
N LEU A 223 -28.49 -0.16 -13.05
CA LEU A 223 -27.02 -0.12 -12.99
C LEU A 223 -26.41 -0.71 -14.26
N MET A 224 -26.99 -1.79 -14.77
CA MET A 224 -26.52 -2.46 -15.99
C MET A 224 -26.76 -1.63 -17.23
N ASP A 225 -27.85 -0.87 -17.30
CA ASP A 225 -28.11 0.02 -18.44
C ASP A 225 -27.05 1.12 -18.53
N ILE A 226 -26.59 1.65 -17.40
CA ILE A 226 -25.42 2.54 -17.36
C ILE A 226 -24.15 1.78 -17.77
N ALA A 227 -23.92 0.58 -17.23
CA ALA A 227 -22.71 -0.20 -17.53
C ALA A 227 -22.55 -0.53 -19.03
N LYS A 228 -23.67 -0.84 -19.72
CA LYS A 228 -23.71 -1.14 -21.16
C LYS A 228 -23.27 0.02 -22.04
N ASN A 229 -23.28 1.25 -21.54
CA ASN A 229 -22.73 2.41 -22.27
C ASN A 229 -21.18 2.36 -22.37
N PHE A 230 -20.52 1.53 -21.57
CA PHE A 230 -19.06 1.37 -21.55
C PHE A 230 -18.60 0.04 -22.12
N ASP A 231 -19.38 -1.01 -21.88
CA ASP A 231 -19.09 -2.36 -22.33
C ASP A 231 -20.41 -3.14 -22.42
N SER A 232 -20.89 -3.35 -23.65
CA SER A 232 -22.16 -4.02 -23.92
C SER A 232 -22.20 -5.47 -23.46
N ASN A 233 -21.02 -6.08 -23.30
CA ASN A 233 -20.87 -7.47 -22.85
C ASN A 233 -20.66 -7.56 -21.32
N PHE A 234 -20.69 -6.43 -20.61
CA PHE A 234 -20.51 -6.42 -19.17
C PHE A 234 -21.71 -7.06 -18.48
N THR A 235 -21.47 -8.13 -17.73
CA THR A 235 -22.55 -8.93 -17.12
C THR A 235 -22.83 -8.53 -15.67
N VAL A 236 -24.01 -8.90 -15.18
CA VAL A 236 -24.38 -8.74 -13.76
C VAL A 236 -23.40 -9.47 -12.82
N GLY A 237 -22.89 -10.64 -13.23
CA GLY A 237 -21.87 -11.37 -12.49
C GLY A 237 -20.56 -10.58 -12.39
N GLN A 238 -20.11 -9.99 -13.49
CA GLN A 238 -18.92 -9.13 -13.52
C GLN A 238 -19.10 -7.87 -12.67
N PHE A 239 -20.27 -7.23 -12.75
CA PHE A 239 -20.62 -6.10 -11.88
C PHE A 239 -20.54 -6.50 -10.40
N SER A 240 -21.21 -7.59 -10.04
CA SER A 240 -21.27 -8.09 -8.66
C SER A 240 -19.88 -8.42 -8.11
N HIS A 241 -19.06 -9.09 -8.92
CA HIS A 241 -17.68 -9.39 -8.56
C HIS A 241 -16.85 -8.11 -8.36
N ALA A 242 -16.91 -7.17 -9.32
CA ALA A 242 -16.20 -5.90 -9.24
C ALA A 242 -16.64 -5.05 -8.03
N PHE A 243 -17.93 -5.02 -7.72
CA PHE A 243 -18.49 -4.32 -6.57
C PHE A 243 -18.02 -4.94 -5.26
N LYS A 244 -18.04 -6.27 -5.14
CA LYS A 244 -17.50 -6.98 -3.96
C LYS A 244 -16.01 -6.67 -3.75
N LEU A 245 -15.20 -6.68 -4.82
CA LEU A 245 -13.79 -6.30 -4.74
C LEU A 245 -13.60 -4.84 -4.32
N LEU A 246 -14.43 -3.93 -4.85
CA LEU A 246 -14.44 -2.53 -4.43
C LEU A 246 -14.77 -2.42 -2.93
N TYR A 247 -15.76 -3.15 -2.42
CA TYR A 247 -16.21 -3.12 -1.03
C TYR A 247 -15.19 -3.71 -0.03
N MET A 248 -14.53 -4.82 -0.36
CA MET A 248 -13.66 -5.52 0.60
C MET A 248 -12.33 -4.79 0.87
N ARG A 249 -11.84 -4.00 -0.07
CA ARG A 249 -10.50 -3.44 0.00
C ARG A 249 -10.45 -2.16 0.86
N LYS A 250 -10.20 -2.34 2.15
CA LYS A 250 -10.14 -1.27 3.16
C LYS A 250 -8.92 -0.34 2.99
N PRO A 251 -8.99 0.91 3.50
CA PRO A 251 -7.80 1.74 3.71
C PRO A 251 -6.78 0.97 4.54
N LYS A 252 -5.50 1.06 4.16
CA LYS A 252 -4.43 0.70 5.10
C LYS A 252 -4.50 1.73 6.22
N VAL A 253 -5.08 1.33 7.35
CA VAL A 253 -5.00 2.12 8.58
C VAL A 253 -3.51 2.27 8.87
N LEU A 254 -3.02 3.51 8.84
CA LEU A 254 -1.70 3.81 9.40
C LEU A 254 -1.84 3.53 10.89
N SER A 255 -1.26 2.42 11.34
CA SER A 255 -1.07 2.15 12.76
C SER A 255 -0.24 3.30 13.32
N SER A 256 -0.93 4.28 13.88
CA SER A 256 -0.33 5.37 14.63
C SER A 256 -0.31 4.96 16.09
N LEU A 257 0.87 4.50 16.53
CA LEU A 257 1.48 4.55 17.88
C LEU A 257 2.36 3.32 18.10
#